data_AF-A4NXE0-F1
#
_entry.id   AF-A4NXE0-F1
#
_cell.length_a   1.000
_cell.length_b   1.000
_cell.length_c   1.000
_cell.angle_alpha   90.00
_cell.angle_beta   90.00
_cell.angle_gamma   90.00
#
_symmetry.space_group_name_H-M   'P 1'
#
loop_
_entity.id
_entity.type
_entity.pdbx_description
1 polymer ?
#
loop_
_entity_poly.entity_id
_entity_poly.type
_entity_poly.pdbx_seq_one_letter_code
_entity_poly.pdbx_strand_id
1 'polypeptide(L)'
;MGAQLALIVSIAIQALNKAIIPYFYEALKQKKLVIQQLHKWALFSFLLIPIPALIMWIIPEDVLVWILGSQFVGTKYYFILFLISTTLSIPYLILVNYLFYYGKNKLISQCSVLSTIIYVASLVALTFTEIKYIPYAGIIGSLSIIPILYFMTSKVSKTL
;
A
#
# COMPACT_ATOMS: atom_id res chain seq x y z
N MET A 1 -14.76 -0.28 12.01
CA MET A 1 -14.66 -1.75 12.00
C MET A 1 -14.05 -2.30 10.70
N GLY A 2 -14.43 -1.83 9.49
CA GLY A 2 -13.81 -2.29 8.23
C GLY A 2 -12.28 -2.16 8.13
N ALA A 3 -11.67 -1.16 8.79
CA ALA A 3 -10.21 -1.01 8.83
C ALA A 3 -9.50 -2.16 9.57
N GLN A 4 -10.13 -2.76 10.59
CA GLN A 4 -9.53 -3.88 11.34
C GLN A 4 -9.46 -5.16 10.51
N LEU A 5 -10.46 -5.41 9.67
CA LEU A 5 -10.44 -6.55 8.75
C LEU A 5 -9.34 -6.39 7.70
N ALA A 6 -9.10 -5.17 7.23
CA ALA A 6 -8.02 -4.90 6.29
C ALA A 6 -6.62 -5.13 6.90
N LEU A 7 -6.49 -5.08 8.24
CA LEU A 7 -5.22 -5.41 8.90
C LEU A 7 -4.79 -6.86 8.66
N ILE A 8 -5.72 -7.80 8.47
CA ILE A 8 -5.39 -9.20 8.16
C ILE A 8 -4.57 -9.26 6.86
N VAL A 9 -5.03 -8.52 5.83
CA VAL A 9 -4.32 -8.42 4.55
C VAL A 9 -3.01 -7.67 4.71
N SER A 10 -2.98 -6.60 5.51
CA SER A 10 -1.74 -5.88 5.83
C SER A 10 -0.68 -6.79 6.46
N ILE A 11 -1.07 -7.62 7.43
CA ILE A 11 -0.18 -8.58 8.09
C ILE A 11 0.35 -9.60 7.08
N ALA A 12 -0.51 -10.13 6.22
CA ALA A 12 -0.09 -11.06 5.18
C ALA A 12 0.92 -10.43 4.20
N ILE A 13 0.66 -9.20 3.74
CA ILE A 13 1.59 -8.44 2.89
C ILE A 13 2.94 -8.24 3.60
N GLN A 14 2.92 -7.84 4.87
CA GLN A 14 4.13 -7.60 5.65
C GLN A 14 4.94 -8.88 5.91
N ALA A 15 4.26 -10.00 6.16
CA ALA A 15 4.90 -11.31 6.32
C ALA A 15 5.61 -11.75 5.02
N LEU A 16 4.92 -11.64 3.88
CA LEU A 16 5.50 -11.91 2.56
C LEU A 16 6.70 -11.00 2.28
N ASN A 17 6.56 -9.70 2.55
CA ASN A 17 7.66 -8.75 2.38
C ASN A 17 8.90 -9.14 3.20
N LYS A 18 8.73 -9.48 4.48
CA LYS A 18 9.83 -9.95 5.34
C LYS A 18 10.50 -11.21 4.81
N ALA A 19 9.72 -12.14 4.23
CA ALA A 19 10.27 -13.36 3.64
C ALA A 19 11.05 -13.10 2.33
N ILE A 20 10.65 -12.10 1.54
CA ILE A 20 11.24 -11.77 0.23
C ILE A 20 12.51 -10.90 0.39
N ILE A 21 12.60 -10.06 1.41
CA ILE A 21 13.71 -9.11 1.62
C ILE A 21 15.11 -9.74 1.46
N PRO A 22 15.44 -10.91 2.05
CA PRO A 22 16.77 -11.50 1.91
C PRO A 22 17.16 -11.77 0.45
N TYR A 23 16.25 -12.39 -0.31
CA TYR A 23 16.45 -12.67 -1.74
C TYR A 23 16.53 -11.38 -2.57
N PHE A 24 15.72 -10.38 -2.20
CA PHE A 24 15.71 -9.09 -2.86
C PHE A 24 17.06 -8.35 -2.67
N TYR A 25 17.61 -8.36 -1.47
CA TYR A 25 18.93 -7.76 -1.17
C TYR A 25 20.08 -8.53 -1.81
N GLU A 26 19.99 -9.86 -1.86
CA GLU A 26 20.98 -10.68 -2.56
C GLU A 26 20.98 -10.39 -4.07
N ALA A 27 19.81 -10.26 -4.70
CA ALA A 27 19.69 -9.91 -6.11
C ALA A 27 20.26 -8.51 -6.42
N LEU A 28 20.09 -7.55 -5.52
CA LEU A 28 20.72 -6.23 -5.60
C LEU A 28 22.25 -6.31 -5.46
N LYS A 29 22.74 -7.07 -4.48
CA LYS A 29 24.18 -7.27 -4.25
C LYS A 29 24.88 -7.92 -5.45
N GLN A 30 24.22 -8.89 -6.08
CA GLN A 30 24.72 -9.57 -7.29
C GLN A 30 24.52 -8.75 -8.58
N LYS A 31 24.03 -7.51 -8.50
CA LYS A 31 23.68 -6.63 -9.64
C LYS A 31 22.71 -7.27 -10.65
N LYS A 32 21.96 -8.30 -10.23
CA LYS A 32 20.94 -8.95 -11.05
C LYS A 32 19.69 -8.09 -11.18
N LEU A 33 19.40 -7.28 -10.16
CA LEU A 33 18.24 -6.40 -10.12
C LEU A 33 18.62 -4.97 -10.51
N VAL A 34 18.14 -4.54 -11.68
CA VAL A 34 18.32 -3.17 -12.20
C VAL A 34 17.14 -2.29 -11.79
N ILE A 35 17.35 -0.99 -11.61
CA ILE A 35 16.29 -0.03 -11.25
C ILE A 35 15.07 -0.09 -12.18
N GLN A 36 15.29 -0.31 -13.48
CA GLN A 36 14.22 -0.46 -14.46
C GLN A 36 13.34 -1.69 -14.19
N GLN A 37 13.93 -2.79 -13.74
CA GLN A 37 13.19 -3.99 -13.35
C GLN A 37 12.42 -3.75 -12.05
N LEU A 38 13.03 -3.06 -11.08
CA LEU A 38 12.35 -2.66 -9.84
C LEU A 38 11.08 -1.85 -10.14
N HIS A 39 11.20 -0.85 -11.01
CA HIS A 39 10.08 -0.01 -11.43
C HIS A 39 9.00 -0.80 -12.16
N LYS A 40 9.40 -1.74 -13.04
CA LYS A 40 8.46 -2.68 -13.67
C LYS A 40 7.74 -3.55 -12.63
N TRP A 41 8.43 -4.05 -11.61
CA TRP A 41 7.80 -4.85 -10.54
C TRP A 41 6.83 -4.02 -9.71
N ALA A 42 7.20 -2.79 -9.35
CA ALA A 42 6.31 -1.86 -8.67
C ALA A 42 5.05 -1.57 -9.51
N LEU A 43 5.19 -1.30 -10.81
CA LEU A 43 4.05 -1.09 -11.70
C LEU A 43 3.21 -2.36 -11.88
N PHE A 44 3.84 -3.52 -12.06
CA PHE A 44 3.13 -4.79 -12.20
C PHE A 44 2.33 -5.14 -10.94
N SER A 45 2.83 -4.76 -9.76
CA SER A 45 2.12 -4.99 -8.50
C SER A 45 0.79 -4.23 -8.39
N PHE A 46 0.54 -3.21 -9.23
CA PHE A 46 -0.78 -2.57 -9.31
C PHE A 46 -1.88 -3.54 -9.76
N LEU A 47 -1.53 -4.58 -10.53
CA LEU A 47 -2.49 -5.63 -10.93
C LEU A 47 -2.96 -6.46 -9.74
N LEU A 48 -2.20 -6.49 -8.64
CA LEU A 48 -2.58 -7.21 -7.42
C LEU A 48 -3.54 -6.40 -6.54
N ILE A 49 -3.59 -5.08 -6.70
CA ILE A 49 -4.45 -4.18 -5.90
C ILE A 49 -5.94 -4.54 -5.98
N PRO A 50 -6.54 -4.76 -7.16
CA PRO A 50 -7.97 -5.08 -7.22
C PRO A 50 -8.29 -6.49 -6.72
N ILE A 51 -7.32 -7.41 -6.59
CA ILE A 51 -7.61 -8.83 -6.31
C ILE A 51 -8.34 -9.01 -4.97
N PRO A 52 -7.84 -8.50 -3.82
CA PRO A 52 -8.54 -8.65 -2.55
C PRO A 52 -9.91 -7.95 -2.55
N ALA A 53 -10.00 -6.80 -3.23
CA ALA A 53 -11.24 -6.04 -3.35
C ALA A 53 -12.30 -6.79 -4.16
N LEU A 54 -11.92 -7.42 -5.27
CA LEU A 54 -12.81 -8.22 -6.11
C LEU A 54 -13.31 -9.47 -5.40
N ILE A 55 -12.43 -10.18 -4.68
CA ILE A 55 -12.83 -11.32 -3.84
C ILE A 55 -13.91 -10.87 -2.85
N MET A 56 -13.68 -9.75 -2.18
CA MET A 56 -14.62 -9.22 -1.20
C MET A 56 -15.94 -8.74 -1.83
N TRP A 57 -15.90 -8.27 -3.08
CA TRP A 57 -17.09 -7.84 -3.80
C TRP A 57 -18.02 -9.01 -4.15
N ILE A 58 -17.45 -10.16 -4.53
CA ILE A 58 -18.18 -11.38 -4.91
C ILE A 58 -18.91 -12.00 -3.70
N ILE A 59 -18.31 -11.94 -2.51
CA ILE A 59 -18.89 -12.55 -1.31
C ILE A 59 -20.15 -11.76 -0.87
N PRO A 60 -21.30 -12.42 -0.69
CA PRO A 60 -22.52 -11.76 -0.22
C PRO A 60 -22.35 -11.14 1.17
N GLU A 61 -23.06 -10.05 1.43
CA GLU A 61 -22.99 -9.40 2.74
C GLU A 61 -23.52 -10.30 3.86
N ASP A 62 -24.54 -11.12 3.58
CA ASP A 62 -25.10 -12.05 4.56
C ASP A 62 -24.07 -13.08 5.05
N VAL A 63 -23.22 -13.58 4.15
CA VAL A 63 -22.13 -14.52 4.48
C VAL A 63 -21.08 -13.82 5.36
N LEU A 64 -20.78 -12.56 5.03
CA LEU A 64 -19.81 -11.73 5.75
C LEU A 64 -20.30 -11.45 7.18
N VAL A 65 -21.57 -11.08 7.33
CA VAL A 65 -22.25 -10.84 8.60
C VAL A 65 -22.42 -12.14 9.40
N TRP A 66 -22.64 -13.28 8.73
CA TRP A 66 -22.69 -14.58 9.39
C TRP A 66 -21.33 -14.98 10.00
N ILE A 67 -20.22 -14.72 9.30
CA ILE A 67 -18.86 -15.03 9.77
C ILE A 67 -18.40 -14.05 10.86
N LEU A 68 -18.62 -12.75 10.67
CA LEU A 68 -18.04 -11.69 11.51
C LEU A 68 -19.01 -11.16 12.60
N GLY A 69 -20.29 -11.49 12.48
CA GLY A 69 -21.38 -11.06 13.36
C GLY A 69 -22.15 -9.83 12.85
N SER A 70 -23.31 -9.59 13.46
CA SER A 70 -24.26 -8.51 13.12
C SER A 70 -23.69 -7.09 13.22
N GLN A 71 -22.58 -6.91 13.94
CA GLN A 71 -21.85 -5.64 14.05
C GLN A 71 -21.21 -5.16 12.72
N PHE A 72 -21.17 -5.99 11.68
CA PHE A 72 -20.57 -5.68 10.37
C PHE A 72 -21.57 -5.36 9.26
N VAL A 73 -22.87 -5.26 9.58
CA VAL A 73 -23.89 -4.84 8.60
C VAL A 73 -23.58 -3.44 8.06
N GLY A 74 -23.66 -3.25 6.75
CA GLY A 74 -23.35 -2.01 6.03
C GLY A 74 -21.84 -1.71 5.90
N THR A 75 -20.95 -2.57 6.41
CA THR A 75 -19.50 -2.28 6.42
C THR A 75 -18.76 -2.76 5.17
N LYS A 76 -19.39 -3.58 4.32
CA LYS A 76 -18.79 -4.16 3.10
C LYS A 76 -18.14 -3.11 2.21
N TYR A 77 -18.83 -1.99 1.98
CA TYR A 77 -18.31 -0.87 1.18
C TYR A 77 -16.99 -0.31 1.73
N TYR A 78 -16.95 -0.02 3.03
CA TYR A 78 -15.75 0.51 3.69
C TYR A 78 -14.62 -0.50 3.65
N PHE A 79 -14.93 -1.79 3.85
CA PHE A 79 -13.93 -2.84 3.84
C PHE A 79 -13.23 -2.94 2.47
N ILE A 80 -13.99 -2.90 1.37
CA ILE A 80 -13.43 -2.91 0.01
C ILE A 80 -12.46 -1.73 -0.20
N LEU A 81 -12.83 -0.51 0.20
CA LEU A 81 -11.96 0.65 0.07
C LEU A 81 -10.69 0.56 0.94
N PHE A 82 -10.81 0.05 2.17
CA PHE A 82 -9.65 -0.18 3.02
C PHE A 82 -8.73 -1.28 2.49
N LEU A 83 -9.27 -2.31 1.83
CA LEU A 83 -8.49 -3.33 1.14
C LEU A 83 -7.67 -2.75 -0.01
N ILE A 84 -8.26 -1.87 -0.82
CA ILE A 84 -7.55 -1.17 -1.90
C ILE A 84 -6.40 -0.33 -1.31
N SER A 85 -6.69 0.48 -0.30
CA SER A 85 -5.69 1.31 0.39
C SER A 85 -4.55 0.48 0.99
N THR A 86 -4.88 -0.67 1.58
CA THR A 86 -3.91 -1.59 2.19
C THR A 86 -3.05 -2.28 1.13
N THR A 87 -3.64 -2.70 0.02
CA THR A 87 -2.92 -3.45 -1.03
C THR A 87 -1.97 -2.53 -1.82
N LEU A 88 -2.23 -1.22 -1.85
CA LEU A 88 -1.28 -0.21 -2.32
C LEU A 88 0.03 -0.17 -1.51
N SER A 89 0.10 -0.81 -0.35
CA SER A 89 1.37 -1.00 0.37
C SER A 89 2.35 -1.89 -0.40
N ILE A 90 1.90 -2.79 -1.29
CA ILE A 90 2.78 -3.67 -2.06
C ILE A 90 3.76 -2.89 -2.95
N PRO A 91 3.32 -2.01 -3.88
CA PRO A 91 4.24 -1.20 -4.69
C PRO A 91 5.14 -0.30 -3.83
N TYR A 92 4.60 0.24 -2.73
CA TYR A 92 5.38 1.00 -1.76
C TYR A 92 6.54 0.16 -1.17
N LEU A 93 6.27 -1.07 -0.72
CA LEU A 93 7.28 -1.94 -0.10
C LEU A 93 8.40 -2.29 -1.07
N ILE A 94 8.08 -2.56 -2.34
CA ILE A 94 9.07 -2.82 -3.38
C ILE A 94 10.04 -1.63 -3.53
N LEU A 95 9.50 -0.41 -3.64
CA LEU A 95 10.31 0.80 -3.83
C LEU A 95 11.10 1.18 -2.57
N VAL A 96 10.49 1.06 -1.39
CA VAL A 96 11.12 1.48 -0.13
C VAL A 96 12.26 0.55 0.28
N ASN A 97 12.12 -0.76 0.04
CA ASN A 97 13.16 -1.75 0.33
C ASN A 97 14.44 -1.46 -0.48
N TYR A 98 14.32 -0.95 -1.70
CA TYR A 98 15.48 -0.49 -2.47
C TYR A 98 16.21 0.66 -1.75
N LEU A 99 15.47 1.66 -1.26
CA LEU A 99 16.08 2.77 -0.52
C LEU A 99 16.67 2.32 0.83
N PHE A 100 16.04 1.34 1.49
CA PHE A 100 16.56 0.73 2.72
C PHE A 100 17.88 0.02 2.47
N TYR A 101 18.00 -0.73 1.38
CA TYR A 101 19.24 -1.42 1.01
C TYR A 101 20.43 -0.45 0.88
N TYR A 102 20.22 0.73 0.28
CA TYR A 102 21.24 1.77 0.14
C TYR A 102 21.35 2.72 1.35
N GLY A 103 20.70 2.40 2.47
CA GLY A 103 20.76 3.20 3.70
C GLY A 103 20.17 4.61 3.59
N LYS A 104 19.31 4.87 2.60
CA LYS A 104 18.72 6.21 2.35
C LYS A 104 17.49 6.49 3.24
N ASN A 105 17.58 6.16 4.52
CA ASN A 105 16.49 6.27 5.49
C ASN A 105 15.96 7.70 5.66
N LYS A 106 16.84 8.71 5.51
CA LYS A 106 16.44 10.12 5.53
C LYS A 106 15.48 10.47 4.37
N LEU A 107 15.73 9.95 3.17
CA LEU A 107 14.84 10.17 2.02
C LEU A 107 13.49 9.47 2.24
N ILE A 108 13.49 8.24 2.76
CA ILE A 108 12.26 7.52 3.10
C ILE A 108 11.42 8.33 4.08
N SER A 109 12.02 8.83 5.15
CA SER A 109 11.35 9.66 6.14
C SER A 109 10.73 10.93 5.52
N GLN A 110 11.47 11.65 4.68
CA GLN A 110 10.96 12.84 3.98
C GLN A 110 9.76 12.50 3.07
N CYS A 111 9.82 11.39 2.34
CA CYS A 111 8.70 10.93 1.50
C CYS A 111 7.46 10.61 2.34
N SER A 112 7.65 9.91 3.47
CA SER A 112 6.57 9.56 4.39
C SER A 112 5.92 10.78 5.03
N VAL A 113 6.70 11.79 5.42
CA VAL A 113 6.19 13.05 5.97
C VAL A 113 5.36 13.77 4.91
N LEU A 114 5.88 13.90 3.68
CA LEU A 114 5.16 14.55 2.59
C LEU A 114 3.84 13.85 2.26
N SER A 115 3.86 12.52 2.18
CA SER A 115 2.64 11.72 1.95
C SER A 115 1.65 11.83 3.11
N THR A 116 2.14 11.87 4.35
CA THR A 116 1.28 12.09 5.53
C THR A 116 0.58 13.45 5.47
N ILE A 117 1.27 14.50 5.03
CA ILE A 117 0.64 15.82 4.84
C ILE A 117 -0.48 15.74 3.81
N ILE A 118 -0.26 15.05 2.67
CA ILE A 118 -1.28 14.85 1.64
C ILE A 118 -2.47 14.04 2.19
N TYR A 119 -2.21 12.98 2.95
CA TYR A 119 -3.22 12.18 3.62
C TYR A 119 -4.08 13.03 4.59
N VAL A 120 -3.44 13.80 5.48
CA VAL A 120 -4.13 14.64 6.46
C VAL A 120 -4.95 15.72 5.76
N ALA A 121 -4.40 16.39 4.75
CA ALA A 121 -5.13 17.38 3.96
C ALA A 121 -6.36 16.75 3.28
N SER A 122 -6.21 15.56 2.70
CA SER A 122 -7.31 14.82 2.08
C SER A 122 -8.36 14.41 3.12
N LEU A 123 -7.94 13.97 4.29
CA LEU A 123 -8.83 13.57 5.38
C LEU A 123 -9.65 14.77 5.88
N VAL A 124 -9.02 15.92 6.10
CA VAL A 124 -9.71 17.15 6.53
C VAL A 124 -10.73 17.58 5.48
N ALA A 125 -10.34 17.63 4.21
CA ALA A 125 -11.25 18.00 3.11
C ALA A 125 -12.46 17.05 3.03
N LEU A 126 -12.25 15.74 3.15
CA LEU A 126 -13.30 14.73 3.06
C LEU A 126 -14.15 14.64 4.34
N THR A 127 -13.65 15.08 5.49
CA THR A 127 -14.43 15.13 6.75
C THR A 127 -15.56 16.16 6.68
N PHE A 128 -15.43 17.21 5.87
CA PHE A 128 -16.53 18.16 5.60
C PHE A 128 -17.60 17.61 4.65
N THR A 129 -17.43 16.39 4.16
CA THR A 129 -18.39 15.69 3.28
C THR A 129 -19.07 14.53 4.03
N GLU A 130 -19.53 13.50 3.33
CA GLU A 130 -20.11 12.31 3.96
C GLU A 130 -19.04 11.33 4.49
N ILE A 131 -19.37 10.62 5.57
CA ILE A 131 -18.53 9.57 6.18
C ILE A 131 -18.10 8.50 5.15
N LYS A 132 -18.94 8.26 4.15
CA LYS A 132 -18.68 7.35 3.03
C LYS A 132 -17.39 7.68 2.27
N TYR A 133 -16.94 8.94 2.29
CA TYR A 133 -15.75 9.35 1.56
C TYR A 133 -14.44 9.25 2.35
N ILE A 134 -14.51 9.06 3.67
CA ILE A 134 -13.32 9.01 4.55
C ILE A 134 -12.26 7.99 4.07
N PRO A 135 -12.61 6.77 3.61
CA PRO A 135 -11.60 5.80 3.17
C PRO A 135 -10.81 6.23 1.93
N TYR A 136 -11.34 7.14 1.10
CA TYR A 136 -10.60 7.67 -0.05
C TYR A 136 -9.38 8.48 0.37
N ALA A 137 -9.39 9.12 1.56
CA ALA A 137 -8.20 9.78 2.10
C ALA A 137 -7.03 8.79 2.21
N GLY A 138 -7.29 7.57 2.70
CA GLY A 138 -6.29 6.51 2.80
C GLY A 138 -5.75 6.08 1.44
N ILE A 139 -6.62 5.92 0.44
CA ILE A 139 -6.22 5.58 -0.94
C ILE A 139 -5.36 6.70 -1.53
N ILE A 140 -5.74 7.98 -1.35
CA ILE A 140 -4.97 9.12 -1.83
C ILE A 140 -3.60 9.17 -1.14
N GLY A 141 -3.54 8.95 0.17
CA GLY A 141 -2.30 8.84 0.93
C GLY A 141 -1.38 7.74 0.36
N SER A 142 -1.88 6.51 0.26
CA SER A 142 -1.13 5.37 -0.27
C SER A 142 -0.74 5.54 -1.74
N LEU A 143 -1.55 6.22 -2.56
CA LEU A 143 -1.20 6.52 -3.95
C LEU A 143 -0.14 7.62 -4.04
N SER A 144 -0.20 8.63 -3.17
CA SER A 144 0.71 9.79 -3.22
C SER A 144 2.17 9.41 -2.97
N ILE A 145 2.43 8.45 -2.09
CA ILE A 145 3.80 8.06 -1.73
C ILE A 145 4.53 7.30 -2.85
N ILE A 146 3.79 6.58 -3.69
CA ILE A 146 4.34 5.74 -4.76
C ILE A 146 5.13 6.56 -5.80
N PRO A 147 4.57 7.61 -6.46
CA PRO A 147 5.33 8.41 -7.42
C PRO A 147 6.49 9.16 -6.78
N ILE A 148 6.35 9.61 -5.52
CA ILE A 148 7.43 10.25 -4.77
C ILE A 148 8.60 9.28 -4.62
N LEU A 149 8.34 8.04 -4.17
CA LEU A 149 9.37 7.00 -4.04
C LEU A 149 9.94 6.57 -5.39
N TYR A 150 9.10 6.50 -6.43
CA TYR A 150 9.54 6.17 -7.78
C TYR A 150 10.60 7.16 -8.29
N PHE A 151 10.36 8.46 -8.08
CA PHE A 151 11.31 9.50 -8.44
C PHE A 151 12.60 9.42 -7.61
N MET A 152 12.47 9.22 -6.29
CA MET A 152 13.63 9.14 -5.39
C MET A 152 14.51 7.92 -5.65
N THR A 153 13.91 6.76 -5.94
CA THR A 153 14.66 5.54 -6.31
C THR A 153 15.42 5.73 -7.62
N SER A 154 14.84 6.41 -8.62
CA SER A 154 15.56 6.78 -9.84
C SER A 154 16.73 7.74 -9.57
N LYS A 155 16.53 8.76 -8.73
CA LYS A 155 17.57 9.72 -8.35
C LYS A 155 18.76 9.02 -7.68
N VAL A 156 18.49 8.14 -6.73
CA VAL A 156 19.52 7.37 -6.02
C VAL A 156 20.27 6.44 -6.98
N SER A 157 19.57 5.76 -7.89
CA SER A 157 20.20 4.89 -8.89
C SER A 157 21.16 5.63 -9.84
N LYS A 158 20.94 6.92 -10.11
CA LYS A 158 21.83 7.72 -10.98
C LYS A 158 23.09 8.23 -10.27
N THR A 159 23.09 8.18 -8.93
CA THR A 159 24.20 8.69 -8.10
C THR A 159 25.13 7.56 -7.65
N LEU A 160 24.75 6.30 -7.88
CA LEU A 160 25.50 5.09 -7.56
C LEU A 160 26.23 4.57 -8.79
#